data_AF-V5GY77-F1
#
_entry.id   AF-V5GY77-F1
#
_cell.length_a   1.000
_cell.length_b   1.000
_cell.length_c   1.000
_cell.angle_alpha   90.00
_cell.angle_beta   90.00
_cell.angle_gamma   90.00
#
_symmetry.space_group_name_H-M   'P 1'
#
loop_
_entity.id
_entity.type
_entity.pdbx_description
1 polymer ?
#
loop_
_entity_poly.entity_id
_entity_poly.type
_entity_poly.pdbx_seq_one_letter_code
_entity_poly.pdbx_strand_id
1 'polypeptide(L)'
;PVTKKPGPCDRNKCKLPNCMCESAEPPVAVKNMPQFVMLTFDDAVNQENMKFYQELLAYPERKNKANGCRIAATFFASAEYLDYPSVNELYR
;
A
#
# COMPACT_ATOMS: atom_id res chain seq x y z
N PRO A 1 -21.64 -18.59 -16.00
CA PRO A 1 -20.16 -18.59 -15.91
C PRO A 1 -19.66 -19.83 -15.17
N VAL A 2 -18.91 -20.71 -15.84
CA VAL A 2 -18.29 -21.87 -15.19
C VAL A 2 -17.16 -21.37 -14.30
N THR A 3 -17.35 -21.40 -12.98
CA THR A 3 -16.33 -21.03 -12.01
C THR A 3 -15.28 -22.14 -11.95
N LYS A 4 -14.17 -21.97 -12.66
CA LYS A 4 -13.05 -22.90 -12.59
C LYS A 4 -12.34 -22.69 -11.26
N LYS A 5 -12.44 -23.66 -10.35
CA LYS A 5 -11.70 -23.64 -9.08
C LYS A 5 -10.19 -23.66 -9.38
N PRO A 6 -9.39 -22.73 -8.84
CA PRO A 6 -7.94 -22.79 -9.01
C PRO A 6 -7.38 -24.11 -8.44
N GLY A 7 -6.46 -24.73 -9.17
CA GLY A 7 -5.67 -25.84 -8.65
C GLY A 7 -4.55 -25.34 -7.72
N PRO A 8 -3.78 -26.26 -7.09
CA PRO A 8 -2.59 -25.91 -6.32
C PRO A 8 -1.57 -25.11 -7.15
N CYS A 9 -0.78 -24.26 -6.50
CA CYS A 9 0.21 -23.44 -7.19
C CYS A 9 1.32 -24.30 -7.83
N ASP A 10 1.51 -24.16 -9.14
CA ASP A 10 2.65 -24.76 -9.86
C ASP A 10 3.86 -23.81 -9.80
N ARG A 11 4.79 -24.10 -8.90
CA ARG A 11 6.01 -23.29 -8.71
C ARG A 11 6.94 -23.26 -9.93
N ASN A 12 6.77 -24.15 -10.91
CA ASN A 12 7.54 -24.10 -12.16
C ASN A 12 6.97 -23.08 -13.15
N LYS A 13 5.66 -22.80 -13.08
CA LYS A 13 4.98 -21.82 -13.94
C LYS A 13 4.81 -20.46 -13.27
N CYS A 14 4.58 -20.45 -11.95
CA CYS A 14 4.44 -19.22 -11.17
C CYS A 14 5.81 -18.65 -10.82
N LYS A 15 6.26 -17.65 -11.57
CA LYS A 15 7.58 -17.00 -11.39
C LYS A 15 7.44 -15.49 -11.25
N LEU A 16 8.33 -14.92 -10.43
CA LEU A 16 8.48 -13.47 -10.26
C LEU A 16 8.85 -12.78 -11.59
N PRO A 17 8.50 -11.49 -11.76
CA PRO A 17 7.77 -10.62 -10.84
C PRO A 17 6.23 -10.78 -10.92
N ASN A 18 5.75 -11.51 -11.94
CA ASN A 18 4.33 -11.54 -12.30
C ASN A 18 3.51 -12.55 -11.48
N CYS A 19 4.15 -13.47 -10.77
CA CYS A 19 3.48 -14.47 -9.96
C CYS A 19 4.35 -14.86 -8.74
N MET A 20 3.71 -14.95 -7.58
CA MET A 20 4.28 -15.52 -6.37
C MET A 20 3.24 -16.46 -5.74
N CYS A 21 3.63 -17.71 -5.50
CA CYS A 21 2.78 -18.62 -4.75
C CYS A 21 2.69 -18.16 -3.29
N GLU A 22 1.53 -18.35 -2.66
CA GLU A 22 1.37 -18.19 -1.23
C GLU A 22 2.40 -19.04 -0.47
N SER A 23 3.03 -18.44 0.53
CA SER A 23 4.07 -19.06 1.34
C SER A 23 4.16 -18.36 2.69
N ALA A 24 4.37 -19.12 3.75
CA ALA A 24 4.76 -18.58 5.06
C ALA A 24 6.26 -18.24 5.12
N GLU A 25 7.05 -18.79 4.19
CA GLU A 25 8.49 -18.50 4.09
C GLU A 25 8.71 -17.19 3.33
N PRO A 26 9.50 -16.25 3.90
CA PRO A 26 9.84 -15.02 3.21
C PRO A 26 10.75 -15.29 2.00
N PRO A 27 10.67 -14.46 0.94
CA PRO A 27 11.49 -14.62 -0.27
C PRO A 27 13.01 -14.41 -0.04
N VAL A 28 13.40 -13.89 1.13
CA VAL A 28 14.80 -13.71 1.56
C VAL A 28 14.95 -14.11 3.02
N ALA A 29 16.17 -14.37 3.48
CA ALA A 29 16.44 -14.63 4.90
C ALA A 29 15.86 -13.50 5.78
N VAL A 30 15.18 -13.87 6.88
CA VAL A 30 14.48 -12.92 7.79
C VAL A 30 15.38 -11.76 8.21
N LYS A 31 16.64 -12.03 8.55
CA LYS A 31 17.64 -11.01 8.91
C LYS A 31 17.85 -9.93 7.84
N ASN A 32 17.64 -10.27 6.57
CA ASN A 32 17.84 -9.40 5.42
C ASN A 32 16.52 -8.83 4.89
N MET A 33 15.38 -9.16 5.51
CA MET A 33 14.06 -8.70 5.06
C MET A 33 13.73 -7.33 5.66
N PRO A 34 13.50 -6.29 4.84
CA PRO A 34 12.96 -5.03 5.33
C PRO A 34 11.54 -5.22 5.87
N GLN A 35 11.26 -4.70 7.08
CA GLN A 35 9.89 -4.63 7.58
C GLN A 35 9.16 -3.46 6.92
N PHE A 36 8.17 -3.76 6.09
CA PHE A 36 7.24 -2.77 5.59
C PHE A 36 6.12 -2.53 6.60
N VAL A 37 5.70 -1.28 6.74
CA VAL A 37 4.48 -0.88 7.46
C VAL A 37 3.63 -0.09 6.49
N MET A 38 2.40 -0.54 6.25
CA MET A 38 1.46 0.11 5.34
C MET A 38 0.43 0.87 6.17
N LEU A 39 0.46 2.20 6.10
CA LEU A 39 -0.62 3.04 6.60
C LEU A 39 -1.70 3.10 5.52
N THR A 40 -2.90 2.67 5.85
CA THR A 40 -4.04 2.71 4.95
C THR A 40 -5.16 3.54 5.55
N PHE A 41 -5.82 4.31 4.70
CA PHE A 41 -7.04 5.04 5.05
C PHE A 41 -8.14 4.64 4.07
N ASP A 42 -9.27 4.22 4.62
CA ASP A 42 -10.45 3.85 3.86
C ASP A 42 -11.43 5.04 3.83
N ASP A 43 -12.40 4.94 2.92
CA ASP A 43 -13.49 5.91 2.71
C ASP A 43 -13.08 7.24 2.05
N ALA A 44 -14.01 8.19 2.02
CA ALA A 44 -13.86 9.42 1.26
C ALA A 44 -12.77 10.34 1.81
N VAL A 45 -11.90 10.80 0.92
CA VAL A 45 -11.00 11.93 1.16
C VAL A 45 -11.77 13.22 0.93
N ASN A 46 -11.78 14.12 1.92
CA ASN A 46 -12.47 15.40 1.86
C ASN A 46 -11.75 16.46 2.69
N GLN A 47 -12.28 17.68 2.71
CA GLN A 47 -11.65 18.81 3.40
C GLN A 47 -11.52 18.60 4.92
N GLU A 48 -12.36 17.76 5.54
CA GLU A 48 -12.32 17.51 6.98
C GLU A 48 -11.09 16.68 7.37
N ASN A 49 -10.79 15.63 6.60
CA ASN A 49 -9.67 14.73 6.89
C ASN A 49 -8.34 15.16 6.25
N MET A 50 -8.37 16.01 5.21
CA MET A 50 -7.16 16.52 4.56
C MET A 50 -6.21 17.25 5.51
N LYS A 51 -6.75 18.01 6.47
CA LYS A 51 -5.92 18.67 7.49
C LYS A 51 -5.07 17.66 8.26
N PHE A 52 -5.67 16.55 8.68
CA PHE A 52 -4.96 15.49 9.38
C PHE A 52 -3.93 14.81 8.46
N TYR A 53 -4.26 14.54 7.19
CA TYR A 53 -3.32 13.91 6.26
C TYR A 53 -2.10 14.78 5.97
N GLN A 54 -2.28 16.10 5.83
CA GLN A 54 -1.18 17.05 5.67
C GLN A 54 -0.30 17.08 6.92
N GLU A 55 -0.87 17.19 8.12
CA GLU A 55 -0.11 17.10 9.37
C GLU A 55 0.63 15.76 9.50
N LEU A 56 0.01 14.67 9.04
CA LEU A 56 0.58 13.34 9.09
C LEU A 56 1.81 13.21 8.19
N LEU A 57 1.65 13.57 6.91
CA LEU A 57 2.55 13.25 5.81
C LEU A 57 3.56 14.38 5.50
N ALA A 58 3.22 15.65 5.77
CA ALA A 58 4.12 16.77 5.53
C ALA A 58 5.16 16.99 6.63
N TYR A 59 5.04 16.31 7.78
CA TYR A 59 5.95 16.47 8.90
C TYR A 59 7.39 16.05 8.51
N PRO A 60 8.38 16.97 8.48
CA PRO A 60 9.69 16.72 7.86
C PRO A 60 10.50 15.59 8.49
N GLU A 61 10.30 15.32 9.78
CA GLU A 61 11.02 14.29 10.53
C GLU A 61 10.44 12.89 10.34
N ARG A 62 9.24 12.76 9.74
CA ARG A 62 8.64 11.45 9.42
C ARG A 62 9.22 10.90 8.12
N LYS A 63 10.43 10.37 8.26
CA LYS A 63 11.20 9.74 7.20
C LYS A 63 11.51 8.30 7.52
N ASN A 64 11.59 7.48 6.48
CA ASN A 64 12.13 6.13 6.60
C ASN A 64 13.61 6.24 6.99
N LYS A 65 13.97 5.62 8.13
CA LYS A 65 15.32 5.73 8.71
C LYS A 65 16.42 5.13 7.83
N ALA A 66 16.09 4.18 6.96
CA ALA A 66 17.07 3.49 6.13
C ALA A 66 17.39 4.25 4.83
N ASN A 67 16.43 4.98 4.24
CA ASN A 67 16.63 5.67 2.96
C ASN A 67 16.43 7.20 3.01
N GLY A 68 15.93 7.76 4.10
CA GLY A 68 15.69 9.19 4.27
C GLY A 68 14.50 9.76 3.49
N CYS A 69 13.75 8.93 2.76
CA CYS A 69 12.54 9.35 2.05
C CYS A 69 11.41 9.66 3.04
N ARG A 70 10.52 10.60 2.68
CA ARG A 70 9.27 10.81 3.43
C ARG A 70 8.42 9.54 3.45
N ILE A 71 7.69 9.32 4.53
CA ILE A 71 6.70 8.23 4.59
C ILE A 71 5.54 8.50 3.62
N ALA A 72 4.86 7.43 3.22
CA ALA A 72 3.66 7.49 2.39
C ALA A 72 2.53 6.69 3.03
N ALA A 73 1.31 6.93 2.57
CA ALA A 73 0.12 6.18 2.93
C ALA A 73 -0.64 5.78 1.65
N THR A 74 -1.46 4.74 1.75
CA THR A 74 -2.35 4.29 0.67
C THR A 74 -3.79 4.63 1.03
N PHE A 75 -4.52 5.24 0.11
CA PHE A 75 -5.92 5.62 0.30
C PHE A 75 -6.83 4.74 -0.55
N PHE A 76 -7.76 4.02 0.08
CA PHE A 76 -8.81 3.26 -0.58
C PHE A 76 -10.10 4.08 -0.57
N ALA A 77 -10.19 5.02 -1.51
CA ALA A 77 -11.24 6.03 -1.54
C ALA A 77 -12.59 5.48 -2.00
N SER A 78 -13.65 5.77 -1.24
CA SER A 78 -15.05 5.57 -1.64
C SER A 78 -15.63 6.86 -2.23
N ALA A 79 -16.67 6.74 -3.07
CA ALA A 79 -17.15 7.87 -3.89
C ALA A 79 -18.06 8.86 -3.14
N GLU A 80 -18.80 8.41 -2.12
CA GLU A 80 -19.74 9.27 -1.40
C GLU A 80 -18.98 10.30 -0.56
N TYR A 81 -19.23 11.59 -0.75
CA TYR A 81 -18.50 12.72 -0.11
C TYR A 81 -17.04 12.90 -0.54
N LEU A 82 -16.59 12.28 -1.64
CA LEU A 82 -15.21 12.38 -2.13
C LEU A 82 -14.93 13.74 -2.79
N ASP A 83 -13.84 14.39 -2.37
CA ASP A 83 -13.31 15.60 -2.98
C ASP A 83 -12.10 15.27 -3.88
N TYR A 84 -12.34 15.16 -5.20
CA TYR A 84 -11.31 14.82 -6.18
C TYR A 84 -10.07 15.74 -6.19
N PRO A 85 -10.19 17.08 -6.04
CA PRO A 85 -9.04 17.94 -5.83
C PRO A 85 -8.12 17.50 -4.69
N SER A 86 -8.70 17.16 -3.53
CA SER A 86 -7.95 16.66 -2.37
C SER A 86 -7.25 15.33 -2.67
N VAL A 87 -7.91 14.41 -3.37
CA VAL A 87 -7.28 13.16 -3.84
C VAL A 87 -6.09 13.44 -4.76
N ASN A 88 -6.24 14.37 -5.71
CA ASN A 88 -5.15 14.76 -6.61
C ASN A 88 -4.00 15.46 -5.85
N GLU A 89 -4.27 16.18 -4.76
CA GLU A 89 -3.22 16.72 -3.88
C GLU A 89 -2.44 15.60 -3.19
N LEU A 90 -3.12 14.60 -2.62
CA LEU A 90 -2.46 13.46 -1.97
C LEU A 90 -1.65 12.58 -2.94
N TYR A 91 -2.01 12.58 -4.23
CA TYR A 91 -1.31 11.83 -5.26
C TYR A 91 0.01 12.48 -5.73
N ARG A 92 0.13 13.81 -5.65
CA ARG A 92 1.26 14.58 -6.18
C ARG A 92 2.46 14.61 -5.22
#